data_AF-A0A163V309-F1
#
_entry.id   AF-A0A163V309-F1
#
_cell.length_a   1.000
_cell.length_b   1.000
_cell.length_c   1.000
_cell.angle_alpha   90.00
_cell.angle_beta   90.00
_cell.angle_gamma   90.00
#
_symmetry.space_group_name_H-M   'P 1'
#
loop_
_entity.id
_entity.type
_entity.pdbx_description
1 polymer ?
#
loop_
_entity_poly.entity_id
_entity_poly.type
_entity_poly.pdbx_seq_one_letter_code
_entity_poly.pdbx_strand_id
1 'polypeptide(L)'
;MIEPVHILNLIEADPVSLAALAISSVLEEQLQGVAVRSHPGKLDIYDVVSRDLVKSPGIALGWTQIRAMRQTAGHYCLPVEFAAYVVVEDLADRQRGRRFPRERVAHAIGTRLLAILNDPDLADWGLANIGLPESDPAPVFRPMFTATAYQKGTAYYAVTWTQELVGLGPDFLAGATPAFTVPDEERGPGLKFPDDAGIPPEIAAMIEEDRS
;
A
#
# COMPACT_ATOMS: atom_id res chain seq x y z
N MET A 1 -14.50 -7.13 -23.90
CA MET A 1 -13.45 -6.50 -24.74
C MET A 1 -12.87 -5.37 -23.93
N ILE A 2 -11.55 -5.32 -23.74
CA ILE A 2 -10.90 -4.22 -23.01
C ILE A 2 -10.90 -3.01 -23.95
N GLU A 3 -11.50 -1.91 -23.52
CA GLU A 3 -11.55 -0.68 -24.32
C GLU A 3 -10.15 -0.02 -24.38
N PRO A 4 -9.73 0.53 -25.53
CA PRO A 4 -8.49 1.29 -25.62
C PRO A 4 -8.55 2.53 -24.72
N VAL A 5 -7.54 2.70 -23.88
CA VAL A 5 -7.38 3.88 -23.00
C VAL A 5 -6.20 4.71 -23.47
N HIS A 6 -6.33 6.03 -23.45
CA HIS A 6 -5.25 6.95 -23.79
C HIS A 6 -4.13 6.91 -22.73
N ILE A 7 -2.87 6.98 -23.14
CA ILE A 7 -1.71 6.84 -22.23
C ILE A 7 -1.72 7.87 -21.08
N LEU A 8 -2.17 9.10 -21.33
CA LEU A 8 -2.25 10.12 -20.27
C LEU A 8 -3.24 9.73 -19.17
N ASN A 9 -4.38 9.13 -19.55
CA ASN A 9 -5.37 8.66 -18.59
C ASN A 9 -4.82 7.48 -17.77
N LEU A 10 -3.96 6.65 -18.36
CA LEU A 10 -3.27 5.57 -17.63
C LEU A 10 -2.29 6.11 -16.59
N ILE A 11 -1.57 7.18 -16.91
CA ILE A 11 -0.61 7.82 -16.00
C ILE A 11 -1.35 8.52 -14.86
N GLU A 12 -2.42 9.26 -15.16
CA GLU A 12 -3.24 9.93 -14.15
C GLU A 12 -3.93 8.96 -13.20
N ALA A 13 -4.25 7.77 -13.68
CA ALA A 13 -4.89 6.72 -12.90
C ALA A 13 -3.89 5.81 -12.15
N ASP A 14 -2.57 6.03 -12.22
CA ASP A 14 -1.57 5.14 -11.62
C ASP A 14 -1.59 5.21 -10.07
N PRO A 15 -2.16 4.19 -9.39
CA PRO A 15 -2.28 4.22 -7.95
C PRO A 15 -0.96 3.89 -7.25
N VAL A 16 -0.02 3.23 -7.93
CA VAL A 16 1.24 2.76 -7.35
C VAL A 16 2.19 3.94 -7.15
N SER A 17 2.28 4.84 -8.15
CA SER A 17 3.09 6.05 -8.02
C SER A 17 2.55 6.97 -6.92
N LEU A 18 1.22 7.12 -6.80
CA LEU A 18 0.59 7.89 -5.72
C LEU A 18 0.91 7.28 -4.34
N ALA A 19 0.79 5.96 -4.19
CA ALA A 19 1.15 5.26 -2.96
C ALA A 19 2.62 5.46 -2.61
N ALA A 20 3.54 5.29 -3.57
CA ALA A 20 4.97 5.48 -3.33
C ALA A 20 5.31 6.91 -2.89
N LEU A 21 4.62 7.93 -3.41
CA LEU A 21 4.80 9.32 -2.97
C LEU A 21 4.28 9.54 -1.54
N ALA A 22 3.10 9.03 -1.21
CA ALA A 22 2.52 9.12 0.13
C ALA A 22 3.42 8.43 1.18
N ILE A 23 3.87 7.20 0.90
CA ILE A 23 4.81 6.47 1.75
C ILE A 23 6.09 7.30 1.95
N SER A 24 6.66 7.84 0.87
CA SER A 24 7.89 8.64 0.95
C SER A 24 7.71 9.87 1.86
N SER A 25 6.58 10.56 1.74
CA SER A 25 6.25 11.74 2.56
C SER A 25 6.17 11.39 4.04
N VAL A 26 5.40 10.34 4.39
CA VAL A 26 5.25 9.90 5.78
C VAL A 26 6.60 9.45 6.35
N LEU A 27 7.40 8.70 5.57
CA LEU A 27 8.73 8.28 6.02
C LEU A 27 9.67 9.46 6.26
N GLU A 28 9.64 10.50 5.41
CA GLU A 28 10.45 11.70 5.59
C GLU A 28 10.07 12.46 6.86
N GLU A 29 8.78 12.56 7.18
CA GLU A 29 8.27 13.16 8.42
C GLU A 29 8.68 12.36 9.67
N GLN A 30 8.62 11.04 9.58
CA GLN A 30 8.90 10.13 10.71
C GLN A 30 10.40 9.88 10.95
N LEU A 31 11.26 10.19 9.99
CA LEU A 31 12.70 9.92 10.01
C LEU A 31 13.52 11.21 9.85
N GLN A 32 13.48 12.06 10.88
CA GLN A 32 14.26 13.30 10.89
C GLN A 32 15.76 13.04 10.68
N GLY A 33 16.33 13.70 9.68
CA GLY A 33 17.75 13.57 9.33
C GLY A 33 18.09 12.41 8.40
N VAL A 34 17.08 11.70 7.87
CA VAL A 34 17.23 10.68 6.82
C VAL A 34 16.58 11.20 5.54
N ALA A 35 17.33 11.26 4.45
CA ALA A 35 16.77 11.70 3.16
C ALA A 35 15.91 10.58 2.55
N VAL A 36 14.65 10.83 2.22
CA VAL A 36 13.78 9.84 1.57
C VAL A 36 13.48 10.28 0.13
N ARG A 37 13.56 9.35 -0.82
CA ARG A 37 13.21 9.60 -2.22
C ARG A 37 12.47 8.43 -2.83
N SER A 38 11.45 8.72 -3.61
CA SER A 38 10.80 7.72 -4.46
C SER A 38 11.67 7.41 -5.70
N HIS A 39 11.70 6.15 -6.09
CA HIS A 39 12.43 5.62 -7.24
C HIS A 39 11.48 4.78 -8.13
N PRO A 40 11.55 4.93 -9.46
CA PRO A 40 10.72 4.16 -10.38
C PRO A 40 11.13 2.68 -10.40
N GLY A 41 10.44 1.85 -9.62
CA GLY A 41 10.58 0.39 -9.63
C GLY A 41 11.78 -0.16 -8.87
N LYS A 42 12.15 -1.40 -9.19
CA LYS A 42 13.22 -2.15 -8.49
C LYS A 42 14.56 -1.45 -8.67
N LEU A 43 15.20 -1.17 -7.55
CA LEU A 43 16.50 -0.52 -7.54
C LEU A 43 17.60 -1.57 -7.73
N ASP A 44 18.45 -1.39 -8.75
CA ASP A 44 19.71 -2.12 -8.84
C ASP A 44 20.72 -1.47 -7.90
N ILE A 45 21.35 -2.27 -7.04
CA ILE A 45 22.38 -1.80 -6.11
C ILE A 45 23.52 -1.11 -6.86
N TYR A 46 23.83 -1.56 -8.09
CA TYR A 46 24.84 -0.92 -8.91
C TYR A 46 24.51 0.54 -9.23
N ASP A 47 23.23 0.86 -9.50
CA ASP A 47 22.79 2.23 -9.79
C ASP A 47 22.85 3.12 -8.55
N VAL A 48 22.53 2.58 -7.37
CA VAL A 48 22.67 3.32 -6.10
C VAL A 48 24.12 3.66 -5.82
N VAL A 49 25.01 2.68 -6.01
CA VAL A 49 26.45 2.80 -5.74
C VAL A 49 27.14 3.74 -6.74
N SER A 50 26.65 3.84 -7.97
CA SER A 50 27.30 4.59 -9.06
C SER A 50 26.73 6.00 -9.26
N ARG A 51 25.45 6.24 -8.97
CA ARG A 51 24.76 7.49 -9.31
C ARG A 51 24.42 8.40 -8.13
N ASP A 52 24.81 8.02 -6.90
CA ASP A 52 24.51 8.79 -5.67
C ASP A 52 23.03 9.20 -5.60
N LEU A 53 22.14 8.23 -5.87
CA LEU A 53 20.70 8.46 -6.03
C LEU A 53 20.08 9.14 -4.78
N VAL A 54 20.58 8.74 -3.62
CA VAL A 54 20.16 9.21 -2.31
C VAL A 54 21.39 9.41 -1.43
N LYS A 55 21.47 10.58 -0.78
CA LYS A 55 22.55 10.91 0.15
C LYS A 55 22.42 10.10 1.44
N SER A 56 23.57 9.66 1.97
CA SER A 56 23.65 9.00 3.26
C SER A 56 23.50 10.00 4.45
N PRO A 57 22.78 9.64 5.52
CA PRO A 57 21.87 8.49 5.61
C PRO A 57 20.59 8.76 4.80
N GLY A 58 20.14 7.77 4.04
CA GLY A 58 18.94 7.95 3.23
C GLY A 58 18.26 6.66 2.79
N ILE A 59 17.06 6.82 2.25
CA ILE A 59 16.18 5.77 1.78
C ILE A 59 15.76 6.07 0.34
N ALA A 60 15.96 5.10 -0.55
CA ALA A 60 15.29 5.05 -1.85
C ALA A 60 14.11 4.09 -1.75
N LEU A 61 12.89 4.58 -1.95
CA LEU A 61 11.66 3.77 -1.93
C LEU A 61 11.28 3.40 -3.36
N GLY A 62 10.98 2.13 -3.60
CA GLY A 62 10.40 1.67 -4.86
C GLY A 62 9.49 0.46 -4.64
N TRP A 63 9.18 -0.24 -5.72
CA TRP A 63 8.44 -1.50 -5.69
C TRP A 63 9.19 -2.55 -6.53
N THR A 64 9.15 -3.80 -6.09
CA THR A 64 9.84 -4.93 -6.73
C THR A 64 8.93 -5.80 -7.56
N GLN A 65 7.66 -5.89 -7.19
CA GLN A 65 6.69 -6.76 -7.83
C GLN A 65 5.26 -6.24 -7.65
N ILE A 66 4.45 -6.38 -8.69
CA ILE A 66 2.99 -6.19 -8.62
C ILE A 66 2.37 -7.53 -9.01
N ARG A 67 1.48 -8.07 -8.17
CA ARG A 67 0.81 -9.36 -8.43
C ARG A 67 -0.49 -9.14 -9.19
N ALA A 68 -0.93 -10.19 -9.90
CA ALA A 68 -2.12 -10.15 -10.75
C ALA A 68 -3.36 -9.75 -9.94
N MET A 69 -4.23 -8.97 -10.58
CA MET A 69 -5.44 -8.41 -9.98
C MET A 69 -6.32 -9.51 -9.40
N ARG A 70 -6.72 -9.35 -8.13
CA ARG A 70 -7.77 -10.17 -7.54
C ARG A 70 -9.08 -9.40 -7.64
N GLN A 71 -10.05 -9.96 -8.35
CA GLN A 71 -11.36 -9.34 -8.52
C GLN A 71 -12.23 -9.65 -7.30
N THR A 72 -12.78 -8.61 -6.69
CA THR A 72 -13.70 -8.70 -5.56
C THR A 72 -14.90 -7.81 -5.87
N ALA A 73 -16.07 -8.40 -6.12
CA ALA A 73 -17.31 -7.65 -6.38
C ALA A 73 -17.21 -6.57 -7.49
N GLY A 74 -16.37 -6.80 -8.50
CA GLY A 74 -16.16 -5.90 -9.64
C GLY A 74 -15.20 -4.73 -9.41
N HIS A 75 -14.79 -4.50 -8.16
CA HIS A 75 -13.50 -3.90 -7.84
C HIS A 75 -12.37 -4.90 -8.04
N TYR A 76 -11.14 -4.40 -8.11
CA TYR A 76 -9.95 -5.21 -7.99
C TYR A 76 -9.00 -4.66 -6.92
N CYS A 77 -8.22 -5.57 -6.35
CA CYS A 77 -7.11 -5.24 -5.48
C CYS A 77 -5.79 -5.46 -6.22
N LEU A 78 -4.79 -4.65 -5.90
CA LEU A 78 -3.45 -4.71 -6.46
C LEU A 78 -2.43 -4.94 -5.33
N PRO A 79 -1.99 -6.18 -5.08
CA PRO A 79 -0.91 -6.45 -4.14
C PRO A 79 0.42 -5.96 -4.72
N VAL A 80 1.05 -5.03 -4.03
CA VAL A 80 2.33 -4.41 -4.40
C VAL A 80 3.38 -4.75 -3.36
N GLU A 81 4.50 -5.33 -3.81
CA GLU A 81 5.69 -5.53 -2.99
C GLU A 81 6.55 -4.26 -3.05
N PHE A 82 6.56 -3.50 -1.96
CA PHE A 82 7.36 -2.31 -1.79
C PHE A 82 8.74 -2.65 -1.22
N ALA A 83 9.72 -1.79 -1.53
CA ALA A 83 11.07 -1.90 -1.01
C ALA A 83 11.63 -0.52 -0.65
N ALA A 84 12.04 -0.36 0.61
CA ALA A 84 12.82 0.76 1.10
C ALA A 84 14.29 0.37 1.19
N TYR A 85 15.10 0.89 0.27
CA TYR A 85 16.53 0.66 0.21
C TYR A 85 17.27 1.68 1.06
N VAL A 86 17.86 1.22 2.15
CA VAL A 86 18.58 2.03 3.13
C VAL A 86 20.05 2.14 2.72
N VAL A 87 20.53 3.37 2.53
CA VAL A 87 21.91 3.71 2.16
C VAL A 87 22.54 4.49 3.30
N VAL A 88 23.60 3.95 3.89
CA VAL A 88 24.26 4.58 5.04
C VAL A 88 25.77 4.47 5.00
N GLU A 89 26.42 5.46 5.58
CA GLU A 89 27.83 5.52 5.89
C GLU A 89 28.01 5.71 7.40
N ASP A 90 29.25 5.81 7.85
CA ASP A 90 29.51 6.12 9.26
C ASP A 90 29.01 7.51 9.60
N LEU A 91 28.20 7.60 10.66
CA LEU A 91 27.62 8.85 11.09
C LEU A 91 28.46 9.47 12.22
N ALA A 92 28.91 10.70 12.04
CA ALA A 92 29.59 11.46 13.08
C ALA A 92 28.62 12.42 13.77
N ASP A 93 28.35 12.18 15.06
CA ASP A 93 27.67 13.12 15.93
C ASP A 93 28.70 14.11 16.49
N ARG A 94 28.80 15.26 15.81
CA ARG A 94 29.73 16.34 16.18
C ARG A 94 29.37 17.00 17.51
N GLN A 95 28.10 17.03 17.89
CA GLN A 95 27.67 17.65 19.14
C GLN A 95 28.15 16.83 20.35
N ARG A 96 28.14 15.50 20.24
CA ARG A 96 28.56 14.59 21.31
C ARG A 96 29.96 14.01 21.14
N GLY A 97 30.65 14.34 20.04
CA GLY A 97 32.00 13.84 19.74
C GLY A 97 32.05 12.32 19.54
N ARG A 98 31.00 11.73 18.93
CA ARG A 98 30.88 10.27 18.76
C ARG A 98 30.77 9.89 17.29
N ARG A 99 31.31 8.72 16.96
CA ARG A 99 31.09 8.05 15.66
C ARG A 99 30.17 6.85 15.87
N PHE A 100 29.20 6.70 14.99
CA PHE A 100 28.36 5.54 14.88
C PHE A 100 28.74 4.75 13.62
N PRO A 101 29.09 3.47 13.75
CA PRO A 101 29.33 2.61 12.59
C PRO A 101 28.08 2.53 11.70
N ARG A 102 28.28 2.52 10.38
CA ARG A 102 27.20 2.43 9.38
C ARG A 102 26.21 1.29 9.64
N GLU A 103 26.66 0.12 10.11
CA GLU A 103 25.76 -1.01 10.40
C GLU A 103 24.79 -0.67 11.55
N ARG A 104 25.27 0.09 12.55
CA ARG A 104 24.41 0.58 13.64
C ARG A 104 23.40 1.60 13.16
N VAL A 105 23.80 2.49 12.24
CA VAL A 105 22.90 3.47 11.62
C VAL A 105 21.84 2.75 10.78
N ALA A 106 22.24 1.79 9.94
CA ALA A 106 21.35 0.95 9.15
C ALA A 106 20.33 0.23 10.03
N HIS A 107 20.78 -0.41 11.11
CA HIS A 107 19.89 -1.12 12.03
C HIS A 107 18.89 -0.17 12.69
N ALA A 108 19.33 1.02 13.14
CA ALA A 108 18.43 2.00 13.73
C ALA A 108 17.33 2.44 12.75
N ILE A 109 17.69 2.72 11.49
CA ILE A 109 16.72 3.08 10.44
C ILE A 109 15.81 1.89 10.12
N GLY A 110 16.37 0.70 9.88
CA GLY A 110 15.62 -0.51 9.53
C GLY A 110 14.63 -0.93 10.61
N THR A 111 15.01 -0.90 11.88
CA THR A 111 14.09 -1.18 13.00
C THR A 111 12.99 -0.13 13.10
N ARG A 112 13.29 1.16 12.87
CA ARG A 112 12.25 2.20 12.86
C ARG A 112 11.27 2.02 11.71
N LEU A 113 11.75 1.64 10.51
CA LEU A 113 10.89 1.30 9.38
C LEU A 113 9.96 0.13 9.69
N LEU A 114 10.49 -0.96 10.26
CA LEU A 114 9.66 -2.09 10.69
C LEU A 114 8.62 -1.68 11.74
N ALA A 115 8.98 -0.79 12.67
CA ALA A 115 8.05 -0.28 13.67
C ALA A 115 6.93 0.56 13.04
N ILE A 116 7.24 1.40 12.05
CA ILE A 116 6.25 2.18 11.28
C ILE A 116 5.31 1.24 10.53
N LEU A 117 5.84 0.21 9.86
CA LEU A 117 5.03 -0.77 9.12
C LEU A 117 4.11 -1.60 10.04
N ASN A 118 4.46 -1.74 11.31
CA ASN A 118 3.65 -2.43 12.31
C ASN A 118 2.66 -1.51 13.04
N ASP A 119 2.67 -0.21 12.75
CA ASP A 119 1.77 0.78 13.36
C ASP A 119 0.61 1.06 12.39
N PRO A 120 -0.63 0.62 12.69
CA PRO A 120 -1.77 0.81 11.81
C PRO A 120 -2.09 2.28 11.50
N ASP A 121 -1.76 3.19 12.42
CA ASP A 121 -2.05 4.62 12.28
C ASP A 121 -1.05 5.32 11.35
N LEU A 122 0.09 4.68 11.05
CA LEU A 122 1.11 5.20 10.14
C LEU A 122 1.21 4.40 8.84
N ALA A 123 0.90 3.11 8.88
CA ALA A 123 1.06 2.19 7.76
C ALA A 123 -0.05 2.31 6.71
N ASP A 124 -1.08 3.12 6.94
CA ASP A 124 -2.06 3.51 5.91
C ASP A 124 -1.55 4.66 5.02
N TRP A 125 -0.44 5.30 5.40
CA TRP A 125 0.20 6.40 4.68
C TRP A 125 -0.72 7.61 4.43
N GLY A 126 -1.79 7.76 5.22
CA GLY A 126 -2.84 8.75 4.99
C GLY A 126 -3.71 8.46 3.76
N LEU A 127 -3.71 7.23 3.25
CA LEU A 127 -4.49 6.80 2.10
C LEU A 127 -5.68 5.94 2.55
N ALA A 128 -6.87 6.26 2.03
CA ALA A 128 -8.08 5.49 2.33
C ALA A 128 -8.13 4.12 1.62
N ASN A 129 -7.33 3.95 0.56
CA ASN A 129 -7.41 2.83 -0.37
C ASN A 129 -6.16 1.94 -0.37
N ILE A 130 -5.49 1.83 0.78
CA ILE A 130 -4.39 0.89 1.00
C ILE A 130 -4.66 0.05 2.25
N GLY A 131 -4.41 -1.25 2.17
CA GLY A 131 -4.46 -2.15 3.30
C GLY A 131 -3.22 -2.03 4.19
N LEU A 132 -3.28 -2.65 5.37
CA LEU A 132 -2.10 -2.82 6.21
C LEU A 132 -1.08 -3.77 5.55
N PRO A 133 0.22 -3.71 5.92
CA PRO A 133 1.20 -4.66 5.43
C PRO A 133 0.79 -6.11 5.69
N GLU A 134 0.99 -6.95 4.68
CA GLU A 134 0.69 -8.38 4.78
C GLU A 134 1.54 -9.04 5.88
N SER A 135 0.93 -9.99 6.59
CA SER A 135 1.60 -10.79 7.62
C SER A 135 2.34 -12.01 7.06
N ASP A 136 1.99 -12.43 5.83
CA ASP A 136 2.66 -13.52 5.11
C ASP A 136 2.75 -13.21 3.61
N PRO A 137 3.93 -12.79 3.10
CA PRO A 137 5.18 -12.61 3.83
C PRO A 137 5.17 -11.36 4.71
N ALA A 138 5.59 -11.49 5.96
CA ALA A 138 5.78 -10.36 6.87
C ALA A 138 6.85 -9.39 6.35
N PRO A 139 6.84 -8.10 6.77
CA PRO A 139 7.92 -7.16 6.48
C PRO A 139 9.29 -7.70 6.91
N VAL A 140 10.27 -7.61 6.01
CA VAL A 140 11.63 -8.15 6.23
C VAL A 140 12.67 -7.05 6.09
N PHE A 141 13.58 -6.96 7.07
CA PHE A 141 14.80 -6.17 6.98
C PHE A 141 16.00 -7.08 6.72
N ARG A 142 16.73 -6.83 5.61
CA ARG A 142 17.88 -7.65 5.21
C ARG A 142 19.09 -6.81 4.76
N PRO A 143 20.32 -7.25 5.07
CA PRO A 143 21.52 -6.66 4.51
C PRO A 143 21.64 -6.99 3.02
N MET A 144 22.14 -6.03 2.24
CA MET A 144 22.48 -6.21 0.83
C MET A 144 23.98 -5.98 0.65
N PHE A 145 24.74 -7.07 0.63
CA PHE A 145 26.19 -6.98 0.52
C PHE A 145 26.62 -6.84 -0.94
N THR A 146 27.47 -5.85 -1.22
CA THR A 146 28.27 -5.80 -2.45
C THR A 146 29.71 -5.43 -2.11
N ALA A 147 30.68 -6.07 -2.80
CA ALA A 147 32.10 -5.80 -2.55
C ALA A 147 32.46 -4.32 -2.78
N THR A 148 31.84 -3.69 -3.79
CA THR A 148 32.02 -2.27 -4.10
C THR A 148 31.51 -1.36 -2.99
N ALA A 149 30.37 -1.67 -2.36
CA ALA A 149 29.85 -0.90 -1.23
C ALA A 149 30.81 -0.89 -0.05
N TYR A 150 31.31 -2.07 0.30
CA TYR A 150 32.25 -2.23 1.40
C TYR A 150 33.53 -1.43 1.19
N GLN A 151 34.07 -1.42 -0.04
CA GLN A 151 35.25 -0.63 -0.40
C GLN A 151 35.01 0.88 -0.33
N LYS A 152 33.80 1.35 -0.69
CA LYS A 152 33.42 2.77 -0.62
C LYS A 152 33.05 3.24 0.79
N GLY A 153 33.00 2.34 1.76
CA GLY A 153 32.63 2.67 3.15
C GLY A 153 31.12 2.79 3.38
N THR A 154 30.30 2.42 2.40
CA THR A 154 28.83 2.47 2.45
C THR A 154 28.25 1.09 2.76
N ALA A 155 27.13 1.04 3.48
CA ALA A 155 26.35 -0.18 3.69
C ALA A 155 24.95 -0.02 3.10
N TYR A 156 24.47 -1.10 2.49
CA TYR A 156 23.15 -1.17 1.85
C TYR A 156 22.30 -2.22 2.55
N TYR A 157 21.07 -1.85 2.84
CA TYR A 157 20.06 -2.74 3.38
C TYR A 157 18.73 -2.52 2.65
N ALA A 158 17.80 -3.44 2.79
CA ALA A 158 16.45 -3.28 2.27
C ALA A 158 15.43 -3.69 3.34
N VAL A 159 14.38 -2.90 3.49
CA VAL A 159 13.13 -3.30 4.12
C VAL A 159 12.13 -3.57 3.01
N THR A 160 11.56 -4.76 2.95
CA THR A 160 10.57 -5.16 1.93
C THR A 160 9.29 -5.62 2.59
N TRP A 161 8.14 -5.26 2.02
CA TRP A 161 6.82 -5.66 2.51
C TRP A 161 5.81 -5.66 1.37
N THR A 162 4.68 -6.34 1.55
CA THR A 162 3.55 -6.31 0.61
C THR A 162 2.39 -5.52 1.20
N GLN A 163 1.73 -4.68 0.40
CA GLN A 163 0.46 -4.03 0.74
C GLN A 163 -0.49 -4.12 -0.44
N GLU A 164 -1.78 -4.28 -0.14
CA GLU A 164 -2.83 -4.26 -1.15
C GLU A 164 -3.36 -2.84 -1.36
N LEU A 165 -3.34 -2.36 -2.60
CA LEU A 165 -4.14 -1.20 -3.01
C LEU A 165 -5.55 -1.70 -3.33
N VAL A 166 -6.56 -1.15 -2.66
CA VAL A 166 -7.95 -1.66 -2.68
C VAL A 166 -8.91 -0.68 -3.35
N GLY A 167 -10.12 -1.14 -3.67
CA GLY A 167 -11.17 -0.28 -4.23
C GLY A 167 -10.82 0.30 -5.60
N LEU A 168 -10.00 -0.41 -6.38
CA LEU A 168 -9.66 0.00 -7.73
C LEU A 168 -10.75 -0.49 -8.70
N GLY A 169 -11.11 0.36 -9.66
CA GLY A 169 -12.17 0.06 -10.61
C GLY A 169 -13.57 0.53 -10.16
N PRO A 170 -14.60 0.23 -10.96
CA PRO A 170 -15.96 0.68 -10.68
C PRO A 170 -16.62 -0.08 -9.53
N ASP A 171 -17.32 0.66 -8.67
CA ASP A 171 -18.18 0.07 -7.64
C ASP A 171 -19.54 -0.31 -8.21
N PHE A 172 -19.74 -1.59 -8.46
CA PHE A 172 -21.04 -2.10 -8.92
C PHE A 172 -22.05 -2.30 -7.78
N LEU A 173 -21.61 -2.18 -6.52
CA LEU A 173 -22.45 -2.32 -5.32
C LEU A 173 -22.78 -0.97 -4.66
N ALA A 174 -22.23 0.15 -5.14
CA ALA A 174 -22.57 1.52 -4.70
C ALA A 174 -24.00 1.97 -5.09
N GLY A 175 -24.91 1.04 -5.37
CA GLY A 175 -26.33 1.33 -5.48
C GLY A 175 -26.89 1.84 -4.14
N ALA A 176 -28.02 2.55 -4.19
CA ALA A 176 -28.68 3.03 -2.98
C ALA A 176 -28.91 1.86 -2.02
N THR A 177 -28.27 1.90 -0.84
CA THR A 177 -28.54 0.96 0.24
C THR A 177 -30.05 0.97 0.50
N PRO A 178 -30.75 -0.17 0.38
CA PRO A 178 -32.18 -0.20 0.66
C PRO A 178 -32.39 0.25 2.10
N ALA A 179 -33.13 1.35 2.28
CA ALA A 179 -33.45 1.84 3.61
C ALA A 179 -34.32 0.79 4.32
N PHE A 180 -33.94 0.40 5.53
CA PHE A 180 -34.84 -0.33 6.42
C PHE A 180 -36.01 0.60 6.74
N THR A 181 -37.16 0.35 6.13
CA THR A 181 -38.41 0.98 6.54
C THR A 181 -38.78 0.44 7.91
N VAL A 182 -39.03 1.34 8.88
CA VAL A 182 -39.59 0.97 10.18
C VAL A 182 -40.84 0.11 9.92
N PRO A 183 -40.96 -1.08 10.55
CA PRO A 183 -42.14 -1.92 10.40
C PRO A 183 -43.38 -1.09 10.74
N ASP A 184 -44.35 -1.12 9.85
CA ASP A 184 -45.67 -0.56 10.11
C ASP A 184 -46.30 -1.39 11.23
N GLU A 185 -46.54 -0.78 12.41
CA GLU A 185 -46.98 -1.48 13.63
C GLU A 185 -48.32 -2.22 13.42
N GLU A 186 -49.11 -1.86 12.41
CA GLU A 186 -50.36 -2.54 12.06
C GLU A 186 -50.20 -3.74 11.11
N ARG A 187 -49.05 -3.91 10.42
CA ARG A 187 -48.88 -4.94 9.36
C ARG A 187 -47.67 -5.87 9.52
N GLY A 188 -46.79 -5.62 10.48
CA GLY A 188 -45.59 -6.44 10.70
C GLY A 188 -44.52 -6.26 9.60
N PRO A 189 -43.40 -7.01 9.67
CA PRO A 189 -42.30 -6.85 8.72
C PRO A 189 -42.70 -7.43 7.36
N GLY A 190 -42.95 -6.56 6.39
CA GLY A 190 -43.27 -6.92 5.01
C GLY A 190 -42.46 -6.11 4.00
N LEU A 191 -42.00 -6.77 2.94
CA LEU A 191 -41.38 -6.12 1.78
C LEU A 191 -42.46 -5.31 1.04
N LYS A 192 -42.25 -3.99 0.88
CA LYS A 192 -43.13 -3.14 0.07
C LYS A 192 -42.58 -3.06 -1.35
N PHE A 193 -43.32 -3.61 -2.30
CA PHE A 193 -43.07 -3.41 -3.73
C PHE A 193 -43.93 -2.24 -4.24
N PRO A 194 -43.44 -1.43 -5.19
CA PRO A 194 -44.14 -0.26 -5.68
C PRO A 194 -45.45 -0.60 -6.42
N ASP A 195 -45.54 -1.79 -7.01
CA ASP A 195 -46.74 -2.38 -7.62
C ASP A 195 -46.61 -3.92 -7.72
N ASP A 196 -47.69 -4.62 -8.05
CA ASP A 196 -47.71 -6.09 -8.22
C ASP A 196 -46.82 -6.56 -9.38
N ALA A 197 -46.50 -5.67 -10.32
CA ALA A 197 -45.58 -5.92 -11.43
C ALA A 197 -44.10 -5.83 -11.01
N GLY A 198 -43.81 -5.20 -9.86
CA GLY A 198 -42.48 -5.04 -9.29
C GLY A 198 -42.08 -6.17 -8.32
N ILE A 199 -42.94 -7.18 -8.13
CA ILE A 199 -42.62 -8.36 -7.31
C ILE A 199 -41.79 -9.34 -8.15
N PRO A 200 -40.55 -9.68 -7.73
CA PRO A 200 -39.77 -10.71 -8.41
C PRO A 200 -40.55 -12.04 -8.48
N PRO A 201 -40.50 -12.76 -9.62
CA PRO A 201 -41.30 -13.96 -9.83
C PRO A 201 -41.05 -15.06 -8.78
N GLU A 202 -39.87 -15.09 -8.18
CA GLU A 202 -39.52 -16.00 -7.09
C GLU A 202 -40.31 -15.71 -5.80
N ILE A 203 -40.58 -14.44 -5.51
CA ILE A 203 -41.35 -14.01 -4.33
C ILE A 203 -42.86 -14.20 -4.59
N ALA A 204 -43.32 -13.97 -5.82
CA ALA A 204 -44.70 -14.21 -6.22
C ALA A 204 -45.09 -15.70 -6.06
N ALA A 205 -44.20 -16.62 -6.45
CA ALA A 205 -44.44 -18.05 -6.33
C ALA A 205 -44.56 -18.52 -4.87
N MET A 206 -43.74 -17.99 -3.95
CA MET A 206 -43.84 -18.33 -2.53
C MET A 206 -45.14 -17.82 -1.88
N ILE A 207 -45.67 -16.69 -2.33
CA ILE A 207 -46.96 -16.15 -1.83
C ILE A 207 -48.15 -16.99 -2.33
N GLU A 208 -48.05 -17.59 -3.52
CA GLU A 208 -49.08 -18.51 -4.04
C GLU A 208 -49.07 -19.87 -3.32
N GLU A 209 -47.91 -20.42 -2.96
CA GLU A 209 -47.80 -21.68 -2.21
C GLU A 209 -48.37 -21.60 -0.79
N ASP A 210 -48.21 -20.46 -0.10
CA ASP A 210 -48.76 -20.25 1.26
C ASP A 210 -50.29 -20.05 1.28
N ARG A 211 -50.95 -19.93 0.12
CA ARG A 211 -52.40 -19.74 -0.01
C ARG A 211 -53.18 -21.01 -0.38
N SER A 212 -52.50 -22.14 -0.60
CA SER A 212 -53.10 -23.47 -0.83
C SER A 212 -53.15 -24.31 0.43
#